data_AF-A0A2W7PC08-F1
#
_entry.id   AF-A0A2W7PC08-F1
#
_cell.length_a   1.000
_cell.length_b   1.000
_cell.length_c   1.000
_cell.angle_alpha   90.00
_cell.angle_beta   90.00
_cell.angle_gamma   90.00
#
_symmetry.space_group_name_H-M   'P 1'
#
loop_
_entity.id
_entity.type
_entity.pdbx_description
1 polymer ?
#
loop_
_entity_poly.entity_id
_entity_poly.type
_entity_poly.pdbx_seq_one_letter_code
_entity_poly.pdbx_strand_id
1 'polypeptide(L)'
;MTTKCYKCNQTIKNEELIKTDEFKEYGAEIQNYCPSCFLENVKSGFGNYDVGNCEICNSELVLEHNDSEIILQAQEDYTVSFICAKFKKALDRNNDVEIQKLEDEGHDGIMLYTIQPNPNESDFG
;
A
#
# COMPACT_ATOMS: atom_id res chain seq x y z
N MET A 1 -3.91 19.91 16.20
CA MET A 1 -2.44 20.08 16.08
C MET A 1 -2.08 19.93 14.61
N THR A 2 -1.00 20.55 14.16
CA THR A 2 -0.52 20.46 12.77
C THR A 2 0.92 19.96 12.77
N THR A 3 1.29 19.23 11.73
CA THR A 3 2.62 18.62 11.55
C THR A 3 3.13 18.94 10.14
N LYS A 4 4.44 18.86 9.88
CA LYS A 4 4.99 19.06 8.53
C LYS A 4 5.13 17.74 7.79
N CYS A 5 4.84 17.75 6.49
CA CYS A 5 5.19 16.65 5.60
C CYS A 5 6.70 16.50 5.51
N TYR A 6 7.20 15.28 5.69
CA TYR A 6 8.60 14.92 5.53
C TYR A 6 9.15 15.27 4.15
N LYS A 7 8.36 15.04 3.09
CA LYS A 7 8.82 15.20 1.71
C LYS A 7 8.80 16.65 1.22
N CYS A 8 7.70 17.37 1.44
CA CYS A 8 7.47 18.70 0.86
C CYS A 8 7.44 19.84 1.87
N ASN A 9 7.60 19.55 3.18
CA ASN A 9 7.53 20.52 4.29
C ASN A 9 6.21 21.29 4.43
N GLN A 10 5.17 20.92 3.67
CA GLN A 10 3.84 21.51 3.81
C GLN A 10 3.26 21.20 5.19
N THR A 11 2.57 22.18 5.79
CA THR A 11 1.81 21.98 7.02
C THR A 11 0.56 21.14 6.72
N ILE A 12 0.43 20.04 7.44
CA ILE A 12 -0.66 19.07 7.36
C ILE A 12 -1.50 19.18 8.62
N LYS A 13 -2.82 19.09 8.48
CA LYS A 13 -3.71 18.86 9.62
C LYS A 13 -3.58 17.42 10.09
N ASN A 14 -3.78 17.16 11.38
CA ASN A 14 -3.75 15.80 11.91
C ASN A 14 -4.76 14.85 11.23
N GLU A 15 -5.91 15.34 10.75
CA GLU A 15 -6.92 14.54 10.05
C GLU A 15 -6.48 14.08 8.65
N GLU A 16 -5.52 14.79 8.04
CA GLU A 16 -4.99 14.48 6.70
C GLU A 16 -3.64 13.74 6.79
N LEU A 17 -3.13 13.53 8.00
CA LEU A 17 -1.80 12.99 8.25
C LEU A 17 -1.77 11.49 7.97
N ILE A 18 -0.86 11.06 7.09
CA ILE A 18 -0.51 9.66 6.92
C ILE A 18 0.83 9.43 7.58
N LYS A 19 0.92 8.42 8.45
CA LYS A 19 2.16 8.00 9.07
C LYS A 19 2.63 6.72 8.43
N THR A 20 3.90 6.65 8.09
CA THR A 20 4.47 5.43 7.54
C THR A 20 5.95 5.31 7.85
N ASP A 21 6.42 4.09 8.04
CA ASP A 21 7.86 3.75 8.06
C ASP A 21 8.42 3.45 6.67
N GLU A 22 7.63 3.73 5.63
CA GLU A 22 7.95 3.48 4.22
C GLU A 22 8.07 1.99 3.89
N PHE A 23 7.26 1.16 4.56
CA PHE A 23 7.24 -0.30 4.41
C PHE A 23 8.61 -0.93 4.71
N LYS A 24 9.36 -0.37 5.66
CA LYS A 24 10.66 -0.90 6.06
C LYS A 24 10.48 -1.98 7.12
N GLU A 25 11.51 -2.28 7.89
CA GLU A 25 11.44 -3.21 9.01
C GLU A 25 10.85 -2.56 10.27
N TYR A 26 10.32 -3.38 11.17
CA TYR A 26 9.87 -2.92 12.49
C TYR A 26 10.96 -2.11 13.21
N GLY A 27 10.55 -0.98 13.78
CA GLY A 27 11.45 -0.05 14.48
C GLY A 27 12.11 0.99 13.56
N ALA A 28 11.83 0.96 12.26
CA ALA A 28 12.21 2.03 11.35
C ALA A 28 11.56 3.37 11.73
N GLU A 29 12.18 4.46 11.30
CA GLU A 29 11.72 5.81 11.60
C GLU A 29 10.38 6.10 10.93
N ILE A 30 9.38 6.43 11.73
CA ILE A 30 8.04 6.81 11.24
C ILE A 30 8.07 8.24 10.71
N GLN A 31 7.74 8.38 9.43
CA GLN A 31 7.64 9.65 8.75
C GLN A 31 6.19 10.11 8.61
N ASN A 32 6.03 11.44 8.52
CA ASN A 32 4.73 12.09 8.35
C ASN A 32 4.57 12.53 6.89
N TYR A 33 3.56 12.03 6.20
CA TYR A 33 3.29 12.36 4.81
C TYR A 33 1.95 13.08 4.65
N CYS A 34 1.91 14.05 3.73
CA CYS A 34 0.64 14.55 3.21
C CYS A 34 0.11 13.56 2.17
N PRO A 35 -1.21 13.57 1.87
CA PRO A 35 -1.81 12.60 0.96
C PRO A 35 -1.16 12.55 -0.42
N SER A 36 -0.83 13.70 -1.01
CA SER A 36 -0.19 13.75 -2.34
C SER A 36 1.20 13.12 -2.35
N CYS A 37 2.08 13.50 -1.42
CA CYS A 37 3.42 12.92 -1.34
C CYS A 37 3.38 11.44 -0.98
N PHE A 38 2.41 11.00 -0.16
CA PHE A 38 2.22 9.57 0.11
C PHE A 38 1.88 8.82 -1.19
N LEU A 39 0.85 9.27 -1.92
CA LEU A 39 0.41 8.64 -3.17
C LEU A 39 1.51 8.59 -4.25
N GLU A 40 2.36 9.61 -4.33
CA GLU A 40 3.49 9.61 -5.27
C GLU A 40 4.50 8.51 -4.96
N ASN A 41 4.80 8.26 -3.68
CA ASN A 41 5.85 7.33 -3.29
C ASN A 41 5.31 5.89 -3.11
N VAL A 42 4.08 5.75 -2.63
CA VAL A 42 3.44 4.44 -2.39
C VAL A 42 3.24 3.65 -3.68
N LYS A 43 3.08 4.32 -4.83
CA LYS A 43 3.00 3.69 -6.16
C LYS A 43 4.25 2.86 -6.50
N SER A 44 5.40 3.22 -5.94
CA SER A 44 6.66 2.49 -6.07
C SER A 44 6.95 1.56 -4.89
N GLY A 45 5.96 1.36 -3.99
CA GLY A 45 6.17 0.67 -2.73
C GLY A 45 7.22 1.31 -1.84
N PHE A 46 7.47 2.62 -1.98
CA PHE A 46 8.62 3.31 -1.37
C PHE A 46 10.00 2.66 -1.70
N GLY A 47 10.08 1.89 -2.78
CA GLY A 47 11.27 1.11 -3.14
C GLY A 47 11.47 -0.17 -2.33
N ASN A 48 10.45 -0.62 -1.57
CA ASN A 48 10.45 -1.95 -0.96
C ASN A 48 10.50 -3.03 -2.07
N TYR A 49 11.43 -3.97 -1.94
CA TYR A 49 11.67 -5.04 -2.91
C TYR A 49 10.55 -6.09 -2.97
N ASP A 50 9.77 -6.24 -1.89
CA ASP A 50 8.57 -7.08 -1.83
C ASP A 50 7.46 -6.50 -2.73
N VAL A 51 7.40 -5.17 -2.87
CA VAL A 51 6.56 -4.49 -3.86
C VAL A 51 7.27 -4.46 -5.21
N GLY A 52 7.36 -5.63 -5.82
CA GLY A 52 7.98 -5.82 -7.13
C GLY A 52 7.00 -6.38 -8.14
N ASN A 53 7.16 -7.66 -8.44
CA ASN A 53 6.39 -8.35 -9.47
C ASN A 53 5.59 -9.51 -8.86
N CYS A 54 4.43 -9.78 -9.43
CA CYS A 54 3.65 -10.99 -9.20
C CYS A 54 4.52 -12.23 -9.49
N GLU A 55 4.62 -13.13 -8.51
CA GLU A 55 5.46 -14.34 -8.59
C GLU A 55 5.04 -15.30 -9.71
N ILE A 56 3.76 -15.28 -10.11
CA ILE A 56 3.21 -16.20 -11.11
C ILE A 56 3.55 -15.78 -12.55
N CYS A 57 3.40 -14.49 -12.86
CA CYS A 57 3.51 -14.01 -14.24
C CYS A 57 4.56 -12.92 -14.46
N ASN A 58 5.26 -12.53 -13.40
CA ASN A 58 6.30 -11.51 -13.39
C ASN A 58 5.81 -10.12 -13.88
N SER A 59 4.50 -9.86 -13.86
CA SER A 59 3.97 -8.51 -14.05
C SER A 59 4.09 -7.71 -12.77
N GLU A 60 4.25 -6.40 -12.87
CA GLU A 60 4.29 -5.49 -11.73
C GLU A 60 3.08 -5.65 -10.81
N LEU A 61 3.33 -5.49 -9.50
CA LEU A 61 2.30 -5.29 -8.49
C LEU A 61 1.91 -3.82 -8.47
N VAL A 62 0.62 -3.54 -8.62
CA VAL A 62 0.07 -2.18 -8.68
C VAL A 62 -0.93 -1.98 -7.55
N LEU A 63 -1.17 -0.74 -7.15
CA LEU A 63 -2.16 -0.46 -6.11
C LEU A 63 -3.54 -0.99 -6.51
N GLU A 64 -4.18 -1.70 -5.58
CA GLU A 64 -5.47 -2.33 -5.80
C GLU A 64 -6.59 -1.30 -5.96
N HIS A 65 -6.56 -0.27 -5.12
CA HIS A 65 -7.64 0.70 -4.99
C HIS A 65 -7.31 2.05 -5.66
N ASN A 66 -8.31 2.93 -5.74
CA ASN A 66 -8.09 4.28 -6.25
C ASN A 66 -7.45 5.21 -5.20
N ASP A 67 -6.93 6.36 -5.64
CA ASP A 67 -6.19 7.30 -4.78
C ASP A 67 -6.93 7.68 -3.48
N SER A 68 -8.25 7.88 -3.53
CA SER A 68 -9.05 8.23 -2.35
C SER A 68 -9.17 7.07 -1.36
N GLU A 69 -9.37 5.85 -1.87
CA GLU A 69 -9.45 4.63 -1.07
C GLU A 69 -8.11 4.29 -0.42
N ILE A 70 -7.01 4.45 -1.15
CA ILE A 70 -5.64 4.24 -0.62
C ILE A 70 -5.37 5.20 0.55
N ILE A 71 -5.77 6.46 0.43
CA ILE A 71 -5.62 7.44 1.52
C ILE A 71 -6.41 6.99 2.75
N LEU A 72 -7.67 6.57 2.56
CA LEU A 72 -8.52 6.12 3.66
C LEU A 72 -7.94 4.87 4.34
N GLN A 73 -7.52 3.86 3.58
CA GLN A 73 -6.86 2.66 4.12
C GLN A 73 -5.61 3.03 4.93
N ALA A 74 -4.77 3.91 4.41
CA ALA A 74 -3.55 4.31 5.08
C ALA A 74 -3.80 5.11 6.39
N GLN A 75 -4.93 5.80 6.49
CA GLN A 75 -5.31 6.63 7.64
C GLN A 75 -6.10 5.87 8.70
N GLU A 76 -7.02 5.00 8.29
CA GLU A 76 -7.97 4.33 9.17
C GLU A 76 -7.51 2.90 9.52
N ASP A 77 -7.09 2.14 8.51
CA ASP A 77 -6.72 0.73 8.64
C ASP A 77 -5.21 0.53 8.79
N TYR A 78 -4.42 1.58 8.53
CA TYR A 78 -2.95 1.56 8.51
C TYR A 78 -2.38 0.54 7.53
N THR A 79 -3.05 0.33 6.39
CA THR A 79 -2.64 -0.63 5.37
C THR A 79 -2.69 -0.04 3.96
N VAL A 80 -2.00 -0.72 3.04
CA VAL A 80 -2.10 -0.51 1.59
C VAL A 80 -2.02 -1.86 0.88
N SER A 81 -2.91 -2.06 -0.09
CA SER A 81 -2.94 -3.29 -0.90
C SER A 81 -2.37 -3.07 -2.30
N PHE A 82 -1.52 -4.01 -2.71
CA PHE A 82 -1.02 -4.15 -4.08
C PHE A 82 -1.52 -5.45 -4.66
N ILE A 83 -1.77 -5.48 -5.96
CA ILE A 83 -2.30 -6.63 -6.69
C ILE A 83 -1.57 -6.78 -8.02
N CYS A 84 -1.48 -8.01 -8.51
CA CYS A 84 -1.04 -8.29 -9.88
C CYS A 84 -1.75 -7.39 -10.91
N ALA A 85 -0.99 -6.69 -11.75
CA ALA A 85 -1.54 -5.79 -12.77
C ALA A 85 -2.50 -6.48 -13.77
N LYS A 86 -2.26 -7.75 -14.11
CA LYS A 86 -3.19 -8.52 -14.97
C LYS A 86 -4.52 -8.79 -14.26
N PHE A 87 -4.46 -9.11 -12.97
CA PHE A 87 -5.64 -9.36 -12.16
C PHE A 87 -6.44 -8.06 -11.99
N LYS A 88 -5.80 -6.96 -11.59
CA LYS A 88 -6.45 -5.64 -11.53
C LYS A 88 -7.18 -5.29 -12.82
N LYS A 89 -6.52 -5.50 -13.96
CA LYS A 89 -7.11 -5.22 -15.27
C LYS A 89 -8.33 -6.10 -15.59
N ALA A 90 -8.36 -7.34 -15.13
CA ALA A 90 -9.51 -8.23 -15.28
C ALA A 90 -10.68 -7.76 -14.37
N LEU A 91 -10.39 -7.35 -13.14
CA LEU A 91 -11.35 -6.73 -12.20
C LEU A 91 -11.95 -5.45 -12.79
N ASP A 92 -11.10 -4.53 -13.25
CA ASP A 92 -11.54 -3.24 -13.83
C ASP A 92 -12.44 -3.44 -15.08
N ARG A 93 -12.32 -4.58 -15.75
CA ARG A 93 -13.12 -4.96 -16.93
C ARG A 93 -14.36 -5.78 -16.59
N ASN A 94 -14.54 -6.17 -15.33
CA ASN A 94 -15.58 -7.12 -14.88
C ASN A 94 -15.58 -8.40 -15.73
N ASN A 95 -14.39 -8.97 -15.98
CA ASN A 95 -14.24 -10.19 -16.78
C ASN A 95 -14.11 -11.42 -15.88
N ASP A 96 -15.23 -11.93 -15.36
CA ASP A 96 -15.28 -13.02 -14.37
C ASP A 96 -14.54 -14.30 -14.83
N VAL A 97 -14.58 -14.61 -16.13
CA VAL A 97 -13.87 -15.78 -16.68
C VAL A 97 -12.36 -15.62 -16.57
N GLU A 98 -11.85 -14.41 -16.81
CA GLU A 98 -10.42 -14.11 -16.68
C GLU A 98 -10.00 -14.01 -15.21
N ILE A 99 -10.87 -13.45 -14.36
CA ILE A 99 -10.66 -13.41 -12.90
C ILE A 99 -10.49 -14.82 -12.34
N GLN A 100 -11.47 -15.71 -12.57
CA GLN A 100 -11.40 -17.09 -12.06
C GLN A 100 -10.14 -17.81 -12.54
N LYS A 101 -9.77 -17.61 -13.81
CA LYS A 101 -8.56 -18.21 -14.36
C LYS A 101 -7.30 -17.71 -13.65
N LEU A 102 -7.19 -16.41 -13.40
CA LEU A 102 -6.04 -15.82 -12.75
C LEU A 102 -5.95 -16.25 -11.27
N GLU A 103 -7.09 -16.40 -10.59
CA GLU A 103 -7.17 -16.98 -9.25
C GLU A 103 -6.70 -18.44 -9.24
N ASP A 104 -7.17 -19.28 -10.18
CA ASP A 104 -6.75 -20.68 -10.31
C ASP A 104 -5.24 -20.81 -10.60
N GLU A 105 -4.66 -19.85 -11.32
CA GLU A 105 -3.22 -19.74 -11.59
C GLU A 105 -2.42 -19.22 -10.38
N GLY A 106 -3.09 -18.78 -9.31
CA GLY A 106 -2.48 -18.27 -8.07
C GLY A 106 -2.02 -16.82 -8.14
N HIS A 107 -2.54 -16.03 -9.08
CA HIS A 107 -2.29 -14.59 -9.07
C HIS A 107 -2.96 -13.95 -7.86
N ASP A 108 -2.20 -13.20 -7.09
CA ASP A 108 -2.69 -12.57 -5.86
C ASP A 108 -2.11 -11.15 -5.70
N GLY A 109 -2.38 -10.56 -4.55
CA GLY A 109 -1.82 -9.33 -4.05
C GLY A 109 -1.06 -9.50 -2.74
N ILE A 110 -0.50 -8.39 -2.28
CA ILE A 110 0.13 -8.24 -0.97
C ILE A 110 -0.52 -7.06 -0.26
N MET A 111 -0.76 -7.21 1.03
CA MET A 111 -1.19 -6.12 1.90
C MET A 111 -0.04 -5.78 2.83
N LEU A 112 0.32 -4.51 2.90
CA LEU A 112 1.40 -4.02 3.75
C LEU A 112 0.84 -3.03 4.77
N TYR A 113 1.33 -3.12 6.00
CA TYR A 113 1.08 -2.09 7.00
C TYR A 113 1.87 -0.83 6.67
N THR A 114 1.26 0.35 6.84
CA THR A 114 1.97 1.62 6.69
C THR A 114 3.04 1.80 7.75
N ILE A 115 2.88 1.18 8.93
CA ILE A 115 3.89 1.05 9.98
C ILE A 115 3.95 -0.42 10.37
N GLN A 116 5.12 -1.04 10.30
CA GLN A 116 5.26 -2.46 10.60
C GLN A 116 4.92 -2.75 12.07
N PRO A 117 4.12 -3.79 12.33
CA PRO A 117 3.79 -4.22 13.69
C PRO A 117 5.02 -4.77 14.40
N ASN A 118 4.96 -4.81 15.73
CA ASN A 118 5.99 -5.43 16.54
C ASN A 118 5.95 -6.96 16.36
N PRO A 119 7.01 -7.61 15.85
CA PRO A 119 7.00 -9.05 15.60
C PRO A 119 6.95 -9.88 16.89
N ASN A 120 7.18 -9.26 18.05
CA ASN A 120 7.12 -9.93 19.35
C ASN A 120 5.78 -9.73 20.08
N GLU A 121 4.91 -8.87 19.56
CA GLU A 121 3.54 -8.77 20.06
C GLU A 121 2.66 -9.69 19.21
N SER A 122 1.87 -10.51 19.89
CA SER A 122 0.87 -11.35 19.22
C SER A 122 -0.19 -10.45 18.60
N ASP A 123 -0.48 -10.62 17.31
CA ASP A 123 -1.63 -10.00 16.63
C ASP A 123 -2.98 -10.37 17.29
N PHE A 124 -2.97 -11.40 18.13
CA PHE A 124 -4.06 -11.81 19.01
C PHE A 124 -3.64 -11.52 20.46
N GLY A 125 -3.96 -10.33 20.97
CA GLY A 125 -3.88 -10.04 22.40
C GLY A 125 -4.68 -11.03 23.25
#